data_AF-A0A0F9ULU4-F1
#
_entry.id   AF-A0A0F9ULU4-F1
#
_cell.length_a   1.000
_cell.length_b   1.000
_cell.length_c   1.000
_cell.angle_alpha   90.00
_cell.angle_beta   90.00
_cell.angle_gamma   90.00
#
_symmetry.space_group_name_H-M   'P 1'
#
loop_
_entity.id
_entity.type
_entity.pdbx_description
1 polymer ?
#
loop_
_entity_poly.entity_id
_entity_poly.type
_entity_poly.pdbx_seq_one_letter_code
_entity_poly.pdbx_strand_id
1 'polypeptide(L)' 'METNEINAGIKAAQINNALGFFILVFGCIVLFAMIYTETFIEHMTDMIAGLLLISIGGGMIWKARNTIKKLKAK' A
#
# COMPACT_ATOMS: atom_id res chain seq x y z
N MET A 1 -8.13 -0.61 30.54
CA MET A 1 -8.34 -1.55 29.42
C MET A 1 -8.44 -0.81 28.09
N GLU A 2 -9.18 0.31 28.03
CA GLU A 2 -9.36 1.14 26.82
C GLU A 2 -8.04 1.61 26.15
N THR A 3 -7.03 2.00 26.92
CA THR A 3 -5.72 2.45 26.40
C THR A 3 -4.92 1.34 25.70
N ASN A 4 -5.09 0.08 26.12
CA ASN A 4 -4.39 -1.04 25.49
C ASN A 4 -5.00 -1.38 24.12
N GLU A 5 -6.32 -1.25 23.98
CA GLU A 5 -7.02 -1.48 22.71
C GLU A 5 -6.70 -0.39 21.68
N ILE A 6 -6.65 0.89 22.11
CA ILE A 6 -6.24 2.00 21.25
C ILE A 6 -4.79 1.80 20.76
N ASN A 7 -3.87 1.44 21.66
CA ASN A 7 -2.48 1.16 21.29
C ASN A 7 -2.33 -0.03 20.33
N ALA A 8 -3.12 -1.09 20.51
CA ALA A 8 -3.15 -2.23 19.59
C ALA A 8 -3.67 -1.81 18.21
N GLY A 9 -4.73 -0.99 18.15
CA GLY A 9 -5.27 -0.44 16.92
C GLY A 9 -4.29 0.45 16.17
N ILE A 10 -3.53 1.30 16.89
CA ILE A 10 -2.47 2.13 16.30
C ILE A 10 -1.34 1.27 15.73
N LYS A 11 -0.88 0.24 16.46
CA LYS A 11 0.14 -0.70 15.95
C LYS A 11 -0.33 -1.43 14.69
N ALA A 12 -1.56 -1.95 14.68
CA ALA A 12 -2.13 -2.61 13.52
C ALA A 12 -2.22 -1.65 12.30
N ALA A 13 -2.61 -0.40 12.52
CA ALA A 13 -2.64 0.59 11.47
C ALA A 13 -1.24 0.97 10.96
N GLN A 14 -0.22 1.03 11.84
CA GLN A 14 1.17 1.21 11.41
C GLN A 14 1.68 0.05 10.55
N ILE A 15 1.37 -1.19 10.92
CA ILE A 15 1.71 -2.37 10.12
C ILE A 15 1.04 -2.27 8.74
N ASN A 16 -0.26 -1.96 8.69
CA ASN A 16 -0.97 -1.78 7.42
C ASN A 16 -0.40 -0.63 6.57
N ASN A 17 0.09 0.43 7.21
CA ASN A 17 0.75 1.53 6.51
C ASN A 17 2.08 1.08 5.91
N ALA A 18 2.89 0.33 6.66
CA ALA A 18 4.17 -0.22 6.18
C ALA A 18 3.97 -1.23 5.04
N LEU A 19 2.97 -2.11 5.17
CA LEU A 19 2.59 -3.05 4.11
C LEU A 19 2.09 -2.31 2.85
N GLY A 20 1.24 -1.28 3.03
CA GLY A 20 0.78 -0.46 1.91
C GLY A 20 1.92 0.25 1.19
N PHE A 21 2.90 0.76 1.94
CA PHE A 21 4.11 1.37 1.38
C PHE A 21 4.96 0.36 0.61
N PHE A 22 5.16 -0.85 1.17
CA PHE A 22 5.85 -1.93 0.49
C PHE A 22 5.20 -2.28 -0.85
N ILE A 23 3.87 -2.48 -0.87
CA ILE A 23 3.11 -2.80 -2.09
C ILE A 23 3.22 -1.66 -3.11
N LEU A 24 3.14 -0.41 -2.67
CA LEU A 24 3.26 0.76 -3.54
C LEU A 24 4.65 0.85 -4.19
N VAL A 25 5.71 0.66 -3.41
CA VAL A 25 7.09 0.63 -3.95
C VAL A 25 7.25 -0.52 -4.93
N PHE A 26 6.72 -1.70 -4.62
CA PHE A 26 6.76 -2.84 -5.53
C PHE A 26 6.03 -2.57 -6.84
N GLY A 27 4.84 -1.96 -6.78
CA GLY A 27 4.11 -1.53 -7.98
C GLY A 27 4.90 -0.55 -8.85
N CYS A 28 5.61 0.41 -8.23
CA CYS A 28 6.53 1.29 -8.96
C CYS A 28 7.67 0.52 -9.64
N ILE A 29 8.28 -0.45 -8.95
CA ILE A 29 9.34 -1.28 -9.51
C ILE A 29 8.83 -2.08 -10.72
N VAL A 30 7.64 -2.65 -10.64
CA VAL A 30 7.00 -3.36 -11.76
C VAL A 30 6.80 -2.42 -12.96
N LEU A 31 6.35 -1.17 -12.72
CA LEU A 31 6.24 -0.20 -13.80
C LEU A 31 7.60 0.16 -14.43
N PHE A 32 8.68 0.23 -13.63
CA PHE A 32 10.03 0.42 -14.16
C PHE A 32 10.54 -0.78 -14.94
N ALA A 33 10.17 -1.99 -14.53
CA ALA A 33 10.53 -3.22 -15.24
C ALA A 33 9.96 -3.26 -16.66
N MET A 34 8.85 -2.56 -16.92
CA MET A 34 8.25 -2.46 -18.25
C MET A 34 9.20 -1.93 -19.34
N ILE A 35 10.20 -1.14 -18.95
CA ILE A 35 11.20 -0.60 -19.90
C ILE A 35 12.03 -1.74 -20.53
N TYR A 36 12.11 -2.89 -19.85
CA TYR A 36 12.90 -4.04 -20.28
C TYR A 36 12.06 -5.17 -20.88
N THR A 37 10.73 -5.05 -20.95
CA THR A 37 9.87 -6.06 -21.60
C THR A 37 9.76 -5.82 -23.10
N GLU A 38 10.10 -6.85 -23.89
CA GLU A 38 10.13 -6.75 -25.35
C GLU A 38 8.77 -7.04 -25.99
N THR A 39 7.89 -7.77 -25.31
CA THR A 39 6.60 -8.19 -25.88
C THR A 39 5.45 -7.27 -25.46
N PHE A 40 4.57 -6.96 -26.41
CA PHE A 40 3.41 -6.10 -26.19
C PHE A 40 2.45 -6.65 -25.12
N ILE A 41 2.30 -7.99 -25.06
CA ILE A 41 1.40 -8.66 -24.10
C ILE A 41 1.95 -8.57 -22.68
N GLU A 42 3.25 -8.80 -22.48
CA GLU A 42 3.88 -8.66 -21.17
C GLU A 42 3.86 -7.20 -20.72
N HIS A 43 4.15 -6.26 -21.62
CA HIS A 43 4.11 -4.83 -21.32
C HIS A 43 2.72 -4.38 -20.84
N MET A 44 1.63 -4.84 -21.46
CA MET A 44 0.27 -4.52 -20.99
C MET A 44 -0.03 -5.17 -19.62
N THR A 45 0.45 -6.39 -19.42
CA THR A 45 0.22 -7.15 -18.18
C THR A 45 0.94 -6.51 -17.00
N ASP A 46 2.21 -6.16 -17.17
CA ASP A 46 3.04 -5.47 -16.18
C ASP A 46 2.49 -4.09 -15.84
N MET A 47 1.95 -3.37 -16.85
CA MET A 47 1.31 -2.09 -16.63
C MET A 47 0.08 -2.21 -15.73
N ILE A 48 -0.80 -3.17 -16.02
CA ILE A 48 -2.01 -3.41 -15.22
C ILE A 48 -1.62 -3.86 -13.81
N ALA A 49 -0.67 -4.78 -13.68
CA ALA A 49 -0.18 -5.26 -12.39
C ALA A 49 0.40 -4.10 -11.56
N GLY A 50 1.28 -3.28 -12.14
CA GLY A 50 1.88 -2.12 -11.49
C GLY A 50 0.83 -1.10 -11.03
N LEU A 51 -0.14 -0.77 -11.90
CA LEU A 51 -1.23 0.15 -11.56
C LEU A 51 -2.13 -0.39 -10.45
N LEU A 52 -2.46 -1.69 -10.46
CA LEU A 52 -3.24 -2.33 -9.41
C LEU A 52 -2.49 -2.31 -8.07
N LEU A 53 -1.20 -2.65 -8.09
CA LEU A 53 -0.35 -2.63 -6.89
C LEU A 53 -0.26 -1.21 -6.30
N ILE A 54 -0.02 -0.19 -7.13
CA ILE A 54 0.02 1.21 -6.69
C ILE A 54 -1.34 1.63 -6.11
N SER A 55 -2.44 1.27 -6.76
CA SER A 55 -3.79 1.61 -6.30
C SER A 55 -4.12 0.97 -4.95
N ILE A 56 -3.79 -0.31 -4.78
CA ILE A 56 -4.01 -1.05 -3.52
C ILE A 56 -3.09 -0.52 -2.42
N GLY A 57 -1.79 -0.39 -2.68
CA GLY A 57 -0.81 0.12 -1.74
C GLY A 57 -1.14 1.54 -1.26
N GLY A 58 -1.48 2.44 -2.20
CA GLY A 58 -1.94 3.80 -1.91
C GLY A 58 -3.23 3.83 -1.09
N GLY A 59 -4.21 2.99 -1.44
CA GLY A 59 -5.46 2.85 -0.70
C GLY A 59 -5.23 2.37 0.74
N MET A 60 -4.33 1.41 0.94
CA MET A 60 -3.96 0.90 2.27
C MET A 60 -3.28 1.98 3.13
N ILE A 61 -2.33 2.73 2.56
CA ILE A 61 -1.65 3.86 3.23
C ILE A 61 -2.69 4.90 3.65
N TRP A 62 -3.61 5.27 2.75
CA TRP A 62 -4.63 6.26 3.04
C TRP A 62 -5.58 5.80 4.15
N LYS A 63 -6.08 4.55 4.08
CA LYS A 63 -6.92 3.95 5.12
C LYS A 63 -6.20 3.89 6.47
N ALA A 64 -4.95 3.43 6.48
CA ALA A 64 -4.14 3.32 7.69
C ALA A 64 -3.91 4.69 8.36
N ARG A 65 -3.55 5.71 7.57
CA ARG A 65 -3.40 7.08 8.05
C ARG A 65 -4.71 7.63 8.63
N ASN A 66 -5.84 7.35 7.99
CA ASN A 66 -7.15 7.79 8.48
C ASN A 66 -7.52 7.10 9.80
N THR A 67 -7.25 5.80 9.93
CA THR A 67 -7.45 5.04 11.17
C THR A 67 -6.57 5.56 12.32
N ILE A 68 -5.29 5.84 12.07
CA ILE A 68 -4.39 6.40 13.10
C ILE A 68 -4.89 7.77 13.56
N LYS A 69 -5.32 8.64 12.64
CA LYS A 69 -5.89 9.95 12.98
C LYS A 69 -7.14 9.82 13.85
N LYS A 70 -8.06 8.92 13.49
CA LYS A 70 -9.28 8.67 14.28
C LYS A 70 -8.97 8.14 15.68
N LEU A 71 -8.01 7.23 15.81
CA LEU A 71 -7.63 6.64 17.10
C LEU A 71 -6.81 7.58 17.98
N LYS A 72 -6.09 8.55 17.41
CA LYS A 72 -5.39 9.60 18.18
C LYS A 72 -6.30 10.75 18.64
N ALA A 73 -7.43 10.94 17.97
CA ALA A 73 -8.40 11.98 18.29
C ALA A 73 -9.43 11.54 19.35
N LYS A 74 -9.42 10.26 19.71
CA LYS A 74 -10.26 9.64 20.74
C LYS A 74 -9.42 9.42 21.99
#